data_AF-D6RHU8-F1
#
_entry.id   AF-D6RHU8-F1
#
_cell.length_a   1.000
_cell.length_b   1.000
_cell.length_c   1.000
_cell.angle_alpha   90.00
_cell.angle_beta   90.00
_cell.angle_gamma   90.00
#
_symmetry.space_group_name_H-M   'P 1'
#
loop_
_entity.id
_entity.type
_entity.pdbx_description
1 polymer ?
#
loop_
_entity_poly.entity_id
_entity_poly.type
_entity_poly.pdbx_seq_one_letter_code
_entity_poly.pdbx_strand_id
1 'polypeptide(L)' 'MLQCLVTGHPRPQVRWTKTAGSASDKFQETSVFNETLRIERIARTQGGRYYCKAENGVGVPAIKSIRVDVQYLDEPM' A
#
# COMPACT_ATOMS: atom_id res chain seq x y z
N MET A 1 -9.47 -2.10 -4.20
CA MET A 1 -9.31 -0.80 -3.49
C MET A 1 -8.85 -1.09 -2.07
N LEU A 2 -7.94 -0.29 -1.53
CA LEU A 2 -7.52 -0.36 -0.13
C LEU A 2 -7.75 1.01 0.52
N GLN A 3 -8.36 1.05 1.69
CA GLN A 3 -8.62 2.28 2.44
C GLN A 3 -7.85 2.26 3.76
N CYS A 4 -7.18 3.36 4.08
CA CYS A 4 -6.46 3.59 5.31
C CYS A 4 -7.15 4.72 6.06
N LEU A 5 -7.96 4.32 7.05
CA LEU A 5 -8.65 5.26 7.93
C LEU A 5 -7.65 5.82 8.94
N VAL A 6 -7.54 7.13 9.00
CA VAL A 6 -6.59 7.82 9.88
C VAL A 6 -7.27 8.85 10.76
N THR A 7 -6.72 9.03 11.95
CA THR A 7 -7.15 10.02 12.94
C THR A 7 -5.92 10.72 13.50
N GLY A 8 -6.03 12.00 13.86
CA GLY A 8 -4.94 12.77 14.47
C GLY A 8 -5.07 14.27 14.22
N HIS A 9 -4.39 15.07 15.05
CA HIS A 9 -4.33 16.52 14.92
C HIS A 9 -2.86 17.00 15.00
N PRO A 10 -2.36 17.76 14.02
CA PRO A 10 -2.97 18.08 12.72
C PRO A 10 -3.36 16.81 11.92
N ARG A 11 -4.28 16.94 10.95
CA ARG A 11 -4.77 15.80 10.16
C ARG A 11 -3.58 15.12 9.46
N PRO A 12 -3.32 13.81 9.69
CA PRO A 12 -2.19 13.13 9.09
C PRO A 12 -2.31 13.04 7.57
N GLN A 13 -1.16 13.17 6.90
CA GLN A 13 -1.01 12.86 5.48
C GLN A 13 -0.72 11.38 5.33
N VAL A 14 -1.43 10.72 4.40
CA VAL A 14 -1.28 9.29 4.12
C VAL A 14 -0.42 9.09 2.88
N ARG A 15 0.57 8.21 2.97
CA ARG A 15 1.35 7.72 1.84
C ARG A 15 1.29 6.20 1.78
N TRP A 16 0.89 5.67 0.63
CA TRP A 16 0.92 4.24 0.35
C TRP A 16 2.26 3.82 -0.25
N THR A 17 2.77 2.67 0.17
CA THR A 17 3.96 2.04 -0.41
C THR A 17 3.75 0.54 -0.57
N LYS A 18 4.45 -0.07 -1.54
CA LYS A 18 4.46 -1.52 -1.74
C LYS A 18 5.88 -2.05 -1.58
N THR A 19 6.03 -3.14 -0.84
CA THR A 19 7.25 -3.95 -0.91
C THR A 19 7.02 -5.07 -1.92
N ALA A 20 7.78 -5.06 -3.01
CA ALA A 20 7.83 -6.18 -3.94
C ALA A 20 8.67 -7.30 -3.32
N GLY A 21 8.40 -8.55 -3.74
CA GLY A 21 8.88 -9.77 -3.08
C GLY A 21 10.38 -10.04 -3.13
N SER A 22 11.22 -9.10 -3.56
CA SER A 22 12.67 -9.21 -3.57
C SER A 22 13.33 -7.97 -2.95
N ALA A 23 14.43 -8.16 -2.21
CA ALA A 23 15.16 -7.08 -1.55
C ALA A 23 15.76 -6.04 -2.52
N SER A 24 15.73 -6.33 -3.82
CA SER A 24 16.24 -5.47 -4.91
C SER A 24 15.14 -4.68 -5.63
N ASP A 25 13.87 -5.01 -5.42
CA ASP A 25 12.77 -4.24 -5.97
C ASP A 25 12.56 -2.99 -5.12
N LYS A 26 13.21 -1.92 -5.56
CA LYS A 26 13.00 -0.55 -5.12
C LYS A 26 11.52 -0.35 -4.82
N PHE A 27 11.22 0.24 -3.65
CA PHE A 27 9.90 0.74 -3.31
C PHE A 27 9.28 1.36 -4.55
N GLN A 28 8.32 0.65 -5.17
CA GLN A 28 7.54 1.26 -6.22
C GLN A 28 6.62 2.21 -5.46
N GLU A 29 7.09 3.45 -5.31
CA GLU A 29 6.31 4.57 -4.80
C GLU A 29 5.17 4.80 -5.79
N THR A 30 4.14 3.99 -5.70
CA THR A 30 2.79 4.45 -6.00
C THR A 30 2.41 5.37 -4.85
N SER A 31 3.12 6.50 -4.73
CA SER A 31 2.94 7.50 -3.69
C SER A 31 1.70 8.29 -4.00
N VAL A 32 0.57 7.64 -3.76
CA VAL A 32 -0.73 8.29 -3.78
C VAL A 32 -0.90 8.92 -2.40
N PHE A 33 -0.91 10.25 -2.38
CA PHE A 33 -1.30 11.04 -1.23
C PHE A 33 -2.82 11.01 -1.10
N ASN A 34 -3.32 9.88 -0.61
CA ASN A 34 -4.74 9.67 -0.38
C ASN A 34 -4.93 8.57 0.66
N GLU A 35 -5.98 8.69 1.47
CA GLU A 35 -6.42 7.64 2.37
C GLU A 35 -6.78 6.36 1.59
N THR A 36 -7.09 6.47 0.30
CA THR A 36 -7.47 5.35 -0.57
C THR A 36 -6.44 5.05 -1.66
N LEU A 37 -5.99 3.81 -1.74
CA LEU A 37 -5.22 3.27 -2.85
C LEU A 37 -6.14 2.52 -3.82
N ARG A 38 -6.19 2.99 -5.07
CA ARG A 38 -6.93 2.35 -6.17
C ARG A 38 -5.94 1.77 -7.17
N ILE A 39 -6.04 0.47 -7.39
CA ILE A 39 -5.27 -0.26 -8.40
C ILE A 39 -6.30 -0.85 -9.36
N GLU A 40 -6.31 -0.35 -10.59
CA GLU A 40 -7.21 -0.84 -11.63
C GLU A 40 -6.52 -1.96 -12.41
N ARG A 41 -7.28 -3.01 -12.76
CA ARG A 41 -6.77 -4.18 -13.52
C ARG A 41 -5.49 -4.75 -12.91
N ILE A 42 -5.58 -5.18 -11.64
CA ILE A 42 -4.43 -5.71 -10.89
C ILE A 42 -3.83 -6.95 -11.56
N ALA A 43 -2.51 -6.96 -11.74
CA ALA A 43 -1.75 -8.09 -12.27
C ALA A 43 -1.17 -8.98 -11.16
N ARG A 44 -0.83 -10.24 -11.48
CA ARG A 44 -0.22 -11.20 -10.55
C ARG A 44 1.03 -10.65 -9.85
N THR A 45 1.89 -9.96 -10.61
CA THR A 45 3.12 -9.32 -10.11
C THR A 45 2.84 -8.14 -9.18
N GLN A 46 1.62 -7.60 -9.22
CA GLN A 46 1.19 -6.52 -8.33
C GLN A 46 0.69 -7.04 -6.97
N GLY A 47 0.51 -8.35 -6.78
CA GLY A 47 0.38 -8.95 -5.45
C GLY A 47 1.58 -8.63 -4.55
N GLY A 48 1.37 -8.61 -3.23
CA GLY A 48 2.41 -8.31 -2.26
C GLY A 48 1.92 -7.60 -1.01
N ARG A 49 2.87 -7.08 -0.21
CA ARG A 49 2.56 -6.34 1.01
C ARG A 49 2.55 -4.85 0.72
N TYR A 50 1.41 -4.21 1.01
CA TYR A 50 1.20 -2.78 0.93
C TYR A 50 1.22 -2.19 2.33
N TYR A 51 1.74 -0.98 2.46
CA TYR A 51 1.83 -0.23 3.70
C TYR A 51 1.15 1.12 3.54
N CYS A 52 0.37 1.50 4.53
CA CYS A 52 -0.10 2.86 4.72
C CYS A 52 0.74 3.49 5.82
N LYS A 53 1.42 4.60 5.50
CA LYS A 53 2.12 5.46 6.46
C LYS A 53 1.32 6.75 6.64
N ALA A 54 0.99 7.10 7.88
CA ALA A 54 0.30 8.32 8.25
C ALA A 54 1.23 9.21 9.10
N GLU A 55 1.42 10.46 8.67
CA GLU A 55 2.36 11.40 9.29
C GLU A 55 1.74 12.80 9.39
N ASN A 56 1.81 13.42 10.56
CA ASN A 56 1.30 14.78 10.81
C ASN A 56 2.36 15.73 11.40
N GLY A 57 3.63 15.33 11.38
CA GLY A 57 4.74 16.09 11.98
C GLY A 57 4.79 16.05 13.51
N VAL A 58 3.89 15.32 14.18
CA VAL A 58 3.86 15.18 15.64
C VAL A 58 4.10 13.72 16.02
N GLY A 59 5.21 13.48 16.72
CA GLY A 59 5.58 12.14 17.16
C GLY A 59 6.02 11.23 16.02
N VAL A 60 5.87 9.92 16.23
CA VAL A 60 6.33 8.89 15.27
C VAL A 60 5.21 8.60 14.26
N PRO A 61 5.50 8.52 12.94
CA PRO A 61 4.51 8.16 11.94
C PRO A 61 3.85 6.80 12.22
N ALA A 62 2.52 6.74 12.09
CA ALA A 62 1.79 5.48 12.22
C ALA A 62 1.90 4.66 10.93
N ILE A 63 2.21 3.37 11.04
CA ILE A 63 2.38 2.48 9.90
C ILE A 63 1.52 1.23 10.09
N LYS A 64 0.72 0.89 9.06
CA LYS A 64 -0.04 -0.37 8.99
C LYS A 64 0.23 -1.05 7.65
N SER A 65 0.11 -2.38 7.62
CA SER A 65 0.34 -3.17 6.41
C SER A 65 -0.82 -4.12 6.12
N ILE A 66 -1.02 -4.43 4.84
CA ILE A 66 -1.95 -5.44 4.36
C ILE A 66 -1.28 -6.26 3.25
N ARG A 67 -1.53 -7.56 3.23
CA ARG A 67 -1.08 -8.44 2.13
C ARG A 67 -2.21 -8.58 1.12
N VAL A 68 -1.93 -8.20 -0.12
CA VAL A 68 -2.83 -8.39 -1.26
C VAL A 68 -2.39 -9.65 -1.99
N ASP A 69 -3.27 -10.63 -2.00
CA ASP A 69 -3.11 -11.85 -2.79
C ASP A 69 -4.00 -11.78 -4.03
N VAL A 70 -3.39 -11.89 -5.20
CA VAL A 70 -4.09 -11.75 -6.48
C VAL A 70 -4.49 -13.15 -6.93
N GLN A 71 -5.79 -13.44 -6.86
CA GLN A 71 -6.34 -14.71 -7.32
C GLN A 71 -6.50 -14.71 -8.84
N TYR A 72 -6.15 -15.83 -9.46
CA TYR A 72 -6.30 -16.08 -10.90
C TYR A 72 -6.57 -17.58 -11.09
N LEU A 73 -7.32 -17.91 -12.13
CA LEU A 73 -7.42 -19.28 -12.59
C LEU A 73 -6.22 -19.53 -13.49
N ASP A 74 -5.29 -20.40 -13.08
CA ASP A 74 -4.33 -20.96 -14.01
C ASP A 74 -5.07 -21.97 -14.88
N GLU A 75 -4.97 -21.82 -16.21
CA GLU A 75 -5.37 -22.91 -17.10
C GLU A 75 -4.35 -24.04 -16.92
N PRO A 76 -4.79 -25.26 -16.58
CA PRO A 76 -3.89 -26.40 -16.48
C PRO A 76 -3.25 -26.64 -17.86
N MET A 77 -1.92 -26.75 -17.88
CA MET A 77 -1.15 -27.17 -19.07
C MET A 77 -1.50 -28.60 -19.49
#